data_AF-A0AAD8EVU7-F1
#
_entry.id   AF-A0AAD8EVU7-F1
#
_cell.length_a   1.000
_cell.length_b   1.000
_cell.length_c   1.000
_cell.angle_alpha   90.00
_cell.angle_beta   90.00
_cell.angle_gamma   90.00
#
_symmetry.space_group_name_H-M   'P 1'
#
loop_
_entity.id
_entity.type
_entity.pdbx_description
1 polymer ?
#
loop_
_entity_poly.entity_id
_entity_poly.type
_entity_poly.pdbx_seq_one_letter_code
_entity_poly.pdbx_strand_id
1 'polypeptide(L)'
;MNITASKEQTVRMNAINIRDMQMRSTGRKSNRSKLRSVSQSRRRRNAVQDYYVDVVAVIDYKRYSMFLAQANYNNFTAMQNILEYYALVFSGADMLYQGIKHPEYTIHILLSKVYVLQ
;
A
#
# COMPACT_ATOMS: atom_id res chain seq x y z
N MET A 1 55.76 -62.90 40.09
CA MET A 1 54.43 -62.50 39.57
C MET A 1 53.50 -62.27 40.77
N ASN A 2 52.95 -61.05 40.84
CA ASN A 2 51.90 -60.48 41.70
C ASN A 2 51.37 -61.28 42.91
N ILE A 3 51.53 -60.70 44.12
CA ILE A 3 50.52 -60.76 45.19
C ILE A 3 50.44 -59.36 45.83
N THR A 4 49.34 -58.67 45.56
CA THR A 4 49.05 -57.30 45.98
C THR A 4 48.46 -57.28 47.39
N ALA A 5 48.79 -56.24 48.14
CA ALA A 5 48.46 -56.04 49.54
C ALA A 5 46.95 -55.87 49.84
N SER A 6 46.60 -56.31 51.04
CA SER A 6 45.37 -56.04 51.80
C SER A 6 45.27 -54.56 52.23
N LYS A 7 44.06 -53.99 52.20
CA LYS A 7 43.34 -53.54 53.41
C LYS A 7 42.01 -52.89 53.06
N GLU A 8 40.99 -53.35 53.78
CA GLU A 8 39.63 -52.86 53.81
C GLU A 8 39.57 -51.39 54.25
N GLN A 9 38.71 -50.62 53.57
CA GLN A 9 38.23 -49.35 54.09
C GLN A 9 36.71 -49.33 54.03
N THR A 10 36.12 -49.41 55.21
CA THR A 10 34.68 -49.40 55.46
C THR A 10 34.15 -47.96 55.42
N VAL A 11 32.82 -47.88 55.30
CA VAL A 11 31.91 -46.81 55.75
C VAL A 11 31.57 -45.70 54.73
N ARG A 12 30.36 -45.73 54.17
CA ARG A 12 29.14 -45.06 54.71
C ARG A 12 27.98 -45.28 53.73
N MET A 13 27.03 -46.12 54.13
CA MET A 13 25.67 -46.06 53.56
C MET A 13 25.04 -44.75 54.02
N ASN A 14 24.58 -43.94 53.08
CA ASN A 14 23.56 -42.92 53.35
C ASN A 14 22.32 -43.22 52.50
N ALA A 15 21.19 -43.06 53.16
CA ALA A 15 19.88 -43.60 52.84
C ALA A 15 19.37 -43.30 51.42
N ILE A 16 18.63 -44.28 50.92
CA ILE A 16 17.75 -44.22 49.75
C ILE A 16 16.80 -43.04 49.92
N ASN A 17 16.80 -42.08 48.98
CA ASN A 17 15.70 -41.13 48.88
C ASN A 17 14.77 -41.56 47.75
N ILE A 18 13.66 -42.16 48.21
CA ILE A 18 12.53 -42.68 47.45
C ILE A 18 11.75 -41.48 46.92
N ARG A 19 12.08 -41.01 45.71
CA ARG A 19 11.14 -40.23 44.89
C ARG A 19 11.23 -40.72 43.46
N ASP A 20 10.24 -41.56 43.14
CA ASP A 20 9.66 -41.72 41.81
C ASP A 20 10.47 -42.52 40.79
N MET A 21 10.67 -43.80 41.14
CA MET A 21 10.51 -44.86 40.15
C MET A 21 9.05 -44.87 39.65
N GLN A 22 8.79 -44.49 38.40
CA GLN A 22 7.97 -45.33 37.50
C GLN A 22 8.08 -44.92 36.02
N MET A 23 9.08 -45.55 35.39
CA MET A 23 9.03 -46.15 34.06
C MET A 23 7.63 -46.52 33.54
N ARG A 24 7.25 -46.02 32.34
CA ARG A 24 7.05 -46.82 31.10
C ARG A 24 6.20 -46.10 30.05
N SER A 25 6.67 -46.24 28.82
CA SER A 25 5.96 -46.71 27.61
C SER A 25 6.26 -45.79 26.42
N THR A 26 7.11 -46.24 25.51
CA THR A 26 6.73 -46.72 24.17
C THR A 26 5.97 -45.69 23.33
N GLY A 27 6.61 -45.27 22.23
CA GLY A 27 5.87 -45.05 20.97
C GLY A 27 5.81 -43.62 20.43
N ARG A 28 6.44 -43.49 19.26
CA ARG A 28 5.90 -42.84 18.05
C ARG A 28 5.81 -41.31 17.96
N LYS A 29 6.33 -40.88 16.79
CA LYS A 29 6.03 -39.69 15.98
C LYS A 29 6.76 -38.41 16.37
N SER A 30 7.97 -38.30 15.83
CA SER A 30 8.54 -37.00 15.46
C SER A 30 7.62 -36.31 14.46
N ASN A 31 6.83 -35.34 14.93
CA ASN A 31 6.14 -34.41 14.06
C ASN A 31 7.17 -33.43 13.49
N ARG A 32 7.91 -33.87 12.47
CA ARG A 32 8.67 -32.98 11.59
C ARG A 32 7.64 -32.21 10.77
N SER A 33 7.17 -31.09 11.29
CA SER A 33 6.45 -30.09 10.52
C SER A 33 7.42 -29.53 9.48
N LYS A 34 7.49 -30.19 8.31
CA LYS A 34 7.82 -29.49 7.07
C LYS A 34 6.68 -28.51 6.84
N LEU A 35 6.69 -27.36 7.52
CA LEU A 35 6.08 -26.17 6.96
C LEU A 35 6.82 -25.95 5.64
N ARG A 36 6.19 -26.39 4.56
CA ARG A 36 6.47 -25.86 3.23
C ARG A 36 6.55 -24.35 3.44
N SER A 37 7.72 -23.77 3.20
CA SER A 37 7.78 -22.38 2.77
C SER A 37 6.94 -22.34 1.51
N VAL A 38 5.63 -22.14 1.69
CA VAL A 38 4.81 -21.54 0.65
C VAL A 38 5.49 -20.20 0.50
N SER A 39 6.42 -20.14 -0.45
CA SER A 39 6.77 -18.93 -1.14
C SER A 39 5.43 -18.38 -1.58
N GLN A 40 4.85 -17.54 -0.72
CA GLN A 40 3.76 -16.68 -1.06
C GLN A 40 4.43 -15.71 -2.00
N SER A 41 4.56 -16.13 -3.27
CA SER A 41 4.86 -15.23 -4.35
C SER A 41 3.79 -14.17 -4.20
N ARG A 42 4.15 -13.02 -3.62
CA ARG A 42 3.30 -11.85 -3.68
C ARG A 42 3.07 -11.71 -5.17
N ARG A 43 1.87 -12.07 -5.64
CA ARG A 43 1.40 -11.65 -6.96
C ARG A 43 1.68 -10.15 -6.93
N ARG A 44 2.66 -9.70 -7.72
CA ARG A 44 2.87 -8.27 -7.94
C ARG A 44 1.51 -7.80 -8.45
N ARG A 45 0.73 -7.15 -7.58
CA ARG A 45 -0.36 -6.31 -8.05
C ARG A 45 0.36 -5.27 -8.86
N ASN A 46 0.16 -5.29 -10.18
CA ASN A 46 0.54 -4.14 -10.99
C ASN A 46 -0.18 -2.97 -10.32
N ALA A 47 0.59 -2.01 -9.80
CA ALA A 47 -0.01 -0.80 -9.26
C ALA A 47 -0.77 -0.16 -10.42
N VAL A 48 -2.01 0.24 -10.17
CA VAL A 48 -2.79 1.01 -11.15
C VAL A 48 -1.97 2.26 -11.45
N GLN A 49 -1.67 2.48 -12.72
CA GLN A 49 -0.83 3.59 -13.17
C GLN A 49 -1.70 4.85 -13.30
N ASP A 50 -1.31 5.94 -12.63
CA ASP A 50 -2.00 7.22 -12.80
C ASP A 50 -1.37 7.99 -13.97
N TYR A 51 -2.22 8.51 -14.85
CA TYR A 51 -1.87 9.42 -15.94
C TYR A 51 -2.52 10.78 -15.71
N TYR A 52 -1.71 11.83 -15.78
CA TYR A 52 -2.18 13.21 -15.66
C TYR A 52 -2.14 13.89 -17.02
N VAL A 53 -3.25 14.52 -17.40
CA VAL A 53 -3.37 15.33 -18.61
C VAL A 53 -3.50 16.79 -18.19
N ASP A 54 -2.42 17.53 -18.38
CA ASP A 54 -2.39 18.97 -18.19
C ASP A 54 -3.07 19.69 -19.35
N VAL A 55 -4.10 20.48 -19.03
CA VAL A 55 -4.88 21.24 -19.99
C VAL A 55 -4.65 22.73 -19.80
N VAL A 56 -4.44 23.42 -20.91
CA VAL A 56 -4.37 24.88 -20.97
C VAL A 56 -5.56 25.38 -21.77
N ALA A 57 -6.41 26.19 -21.15
CA ALA A 57 -7.51 26.86 -21.83
C ALA A 57 -7.02 28.17 -22.44
N VAL A 58 -7.25 28.38 -23.73
CA VAL A 58 -6.97 29.63 -24.44
C VAL A 58 -8.29 30.22 -24.94
N ILE A 59 -8.64 31.40 -24.44
CA ILE A 59 -9.88 32.10 -24.75
C ILE A 59 -9.57 33.22 -25.74
N ASP A 60 -10.26 33.20 -26.88
CA ASP A 60 -10.15 34.25 -27.88
C ASP A 60 -10.94 35.52 -27.49
N TYR A 61 -10.65 36.62 -28.18
CA TYR A 61 -11.34 37.89 -27.97
C TYR A 61 -12.85 37.78 -28.17
N LYS A 62 -13.30 36.95 -29.12
CA LYS A 62 -14.73 36.74 -29.38
C LYS A 62 -15.42 36.12 -28.18
N ARG A 63 -14.85 35.12 -27.51
CA ARG A 63 -15.43 34.58 -26.28
C ARG A 63 -15.28 35.51 -25.11
N TYR A 64 -14.12 36.15 -24.96
CA TYR A 64 -13.94 37.16 -23.92
C TYR A 64 -15.00 38.26 -23.99
N SER A 65 -15.24 38.84 -25.18
CA SER A 65 -16.25 39.89 -25.37
C SER A 65 -17.68 39.44 -25.01
N MET A 66 -18.02 38.17 -25.18
CA MET A 66 -19.31 37.64 -24.73
C MET A 66 -19.43 37.60 -23.20
N PHE A 67 -18.39 37.13 -22.50
CA PHE A 67 -18.35 37.19 -21.03
C PHE A 67 -18.36 38.64 -20.53
N LEU A 68 -17.68 39.53 -21.24
CA LEU A 68 -17.65 40.96 -20.93
C LEU A 68 -19.04 41.60 -21.06
N ALA A 69 -19.77 41.30 -22.14
CA ALA A 69 -21.13 41.77 -22.33
C ALA A 69 -22.08 41.24 -21.23
N GLN A 70 -21.95 39.97 -20.85
CA GLN A 70 -22.72 39.37 -19.75
C GLN A 70 -22.39 39.99 -18.38
N ALA A 71 -21.15 40.43 -18.21
CA ALA A 71 -20.66 41.10 -17.01
C ALA A 71 -20.94 42.62 -16.99
N ASN A 72 -21.85 43.12 -17.82
CA ASN A 72 -22.12 44.56 -17.97
C ASN A 72 -20.85 45.39 -18.24
N TYR A 73 -19.98 44.88 -19.09
CA TYR A 73 -18.69 45.47 -19.45
C TYR A 73 -17.73 45.67 -18.27
N ASN A 74 -17.94 44.95 -17.17
CA ASN A 74 -17.00 44.89 -16.06
C ASN A 74 -15.93 43.82 -16.32
N ASN A 75 -14.69 44.27 -16.56
CA ASN A 75 -13.56 43.37 -16.84
C ASN A 75 -13.27 42.39 -15.71
N PHE A 76 -13.35 42.82 -14.46
CA PHE A 76 -13.06 41.96 -13.31
C PHE A 76 -14.08 40.84 -13.20
N THR A 77 -15.37 41.17 -13.27
CA THR A 77 -16.45 40.18 -13.26
C THR A 77 -16.37 39.25 -14.46
N ALA A 78 -16.05 39.75 -15.66
CA ALA A 78 -15.87 38.92 -16.85
C ALA A 78 -14.73 37.91 -16.68
N MET A 79 -13.60 38.33 -16.11
CA MET A 79 -12.48 37.43 -15.81
C MET A 79 -12.85 36.37 -14.79
N GLN A 80 -13.53 36.73 -13.70
CA GLN A 80 -14.02 35.76 -12.71
C GLN A 80 -14.95 34.73 -13.35
N ASN A 81 -15.93 35.19 -14.14
CA ASN A 81 -16.87 34.31 -14.84
C ASN A 81 -16.15 33.35 -15.80
N ILE A 82 -15.09 33.81 -16.50
CA ILE A 82 -14.28 32.94 -17.37
C ILE A 82 -13.58 31.86 -16.53
N LEU A 83 -12.91 32.24 -15.45
CA LEU A 83 -12.19 31.30 -14.60
C LEU A 83 -13.13 30.26 -14.00
N GLU A 84 -14.28 30.68 -13.46
CA GLU A 84 -15.30 29.80 -12.91
C GLU A 84 -15.86 28.84 -13.97
N TYR A 85 -16.18 29.35 -15.16
CA TYR A 85 -16.72 28.54 -16.25
C TYR A 85 -15.76 27.41 -16.64
N TYR A 86 -14.48 27.73 -16.88
CA TYR A 86 -13.51 26.71 -17.27
C TYR A 86 -13.12 25.78 -16.12
N ALA A 87 -13.06 26.27 -14.88
CA ALA A 87 -12.90 25.40 -13.72
C ALA A 87 -14.02 24.35 -13.66
N LEU A 88 -15.28 24.77 -13.81
CA LEU A 88 -16.43 23.86 -13.82
C LEU A 88 -16.36 22.84 -14.96
N VAL A 89 -16.05 23.29 -16.18
CA VAL A 89 -15.96 22.41 -17.36
C VAL A 89 -14.89 21.33 -17.16
N PHE A 90 -13.70 21.70 -16.69
CA PHE A 90 -12.60 20.75 -16.55
C PHE A 90 -12.71 19.88 -15.30
N SER A 91 -13.32 20.36 -14.21
CA SER A 91 -13.74 19.48 -13.10
C SER A 91 -14.74 18.44 -13.56
N GLY A 92 -15.72 18.82 -14.39
CA GLY A 92 -16.65 17.88 -14.99
C GLY A 92 -15.96 16.85 -15.90
N ALA A 93 -15.00 17.30 -16.71
CA ALA A 93 -14.20 16.40 -17.54
C ALA A 93 -13.41 15.39 -16.70
N ASP A 94 -12.72 15.85 -15.65
CA ASP A 94 -11.99 14.98 -14.71
C ASP A 94 -12.93 13.93 -14.08
N MET A 95 -14.11 14.35 -13.62
CA MET A 95 -15.11 13.42 -13.07
C MET A 95 -15.56 12.36 -14.09
N LEU A 96 -15.71 12.72 -15.37
CA LEU A 96 -16.06 11.76 -16.42
C LEU A 96 -14.94 10.73 -16.64
N TYR A 97 -13.68 11.17 -16.68
CA TYR A 97 -12.54 10.26 -16.83
C TYR A 97 -12.32 9.37 -15.61
N GLN A 98 -12.52 9.89 -14.40
CA GLN A 98 -12.50 9.07 -13.18
C GLN A 98 -13.64 8.04 -13.13
N GLY A 99 -14.76 8.31 -13.81
CA GLY A 99 -15.85 7.36 -13.96
C GLY A 99 -15.52 6.15 -14.84
N ILE A 100 -14.52 6.25 -15.72
CA ILE A 100 -14.08 5.17 -16.61
C ILE A 100 -13.10 4.26 -15.85
N LYS A 101 -13.56 3.08 -15.46
CA LYS A 101 -12.74 2.12 -14.71
C LYS A 101 -11.91 1.25 -15.65
N HIS A 102 -10.60 1.45 -15.67
CA HIS A 102 -9.65 0.54 -16.31
C HIS A 102 -8.84 -0.22 -15.24
N PRO A 103 -8.61 -1.54 -15.39
CA PRO A 103 -7.90 -2.33 -14.36
C PRO A 103 -6.42 -1.96 -14.20
N GLU A 104 -5.83 -1.28 -15.19
CA GLU A 104 -4.39 -0.99 -15.23
C GLU A 104 -4.05 0.48 -15.04
N TYR A 105 -5.01 1.40 -15.21
CA TYR A 105 -4.73 2.82 -15.12
C TYR A 105 -5.93 3.68 -14.70
N THR A 106 -5.62 4.86 -14.19
CA THR A 106 -6.54 5.97 -13.93
C THR A 106 -6.09 7.18 -14.74
N ILE A 107 -7.03 7.98 -15.23
CA ILE A 107 -6.75 9.24 -15.94
C ILE A 107 -7.28 10.39 -15.09
N HIS A 108 -6.46 11.41 -14.91
CA HIS A 108 -6.80 12.67 -14.24
C HIS A 108 -6.66 13.83 -15.21
N ILE A 109 -7.68 14.68 -15.28
CA ILE A 109 -7.66 15.89 -16.10
C ILE A 109 -7.41 17.09 -15.21
N LEU A 110 -6.39 17.88 -15.52
CA LEU A 110 -6.00 19.04 -14.71
C LEU A 110 -6.05 20.30 -15.57
N LEU A 111 -6.85 21.29 -15.17
CA LEU A 111 -6.76 22.63 -15.75
C LEU A 111 -5.58 23.37 -15.12
N SER A 112 -4.47 23.47 -15.86
CA SER A 112 -3.21 24.02 -15.32
C SER A 112 -3.13 25.54 -15.50
N LYS A 113 -3.65 26.07 -16.62
CA LYS A 113 -3.66 27.51 -16.92
C LYS A 113 -4.83 27.94 -17.79
N VAL A 114 -5.20 29.21 -17.64
CA VAL A 114 -6.20 29.90 -18.47
C VAL A 114 -5.55 31.16 -19.04
N TYR A 115 -5.49 31.28 -20.37
CA TYR A 115 -5.01 32.46 -21.08
C TYR A 115 -6.18 33.15 -21.78
N VAL A 116 -6.35 34.43 -21.54
CA VAL A 116 -7.36 35.25 -22.23
C VAL A 116 -6.66 36.20 -23.19
N LEU A 117 -7.03 36.11 -24.46
CA LEU A 117 -6.62 37.04 -25.51
C LEU A 117 -7.64 38.19 -25.52
N GLN A 118 -7.28 39.29 -24.87
CA GLN A 118 -8.09 40.50 -24.70
C GLN A 118 -7.53 41.66 -25.52
#